data_AF-A0AA97MLZ3-F1
#
_entry.id   AF-A0AA97MLZ3-F1
#
_cell.length_a   1.000
_cell.length_b   1.000
_cell.length_c   1.000
_cell.angle_alpha   90.00
_cell.angle_beta   90.00
_cell.angle_gamma   90.00
#
_symmetry.space_group_name_H-M   'P 1'
#
loop_
_entity.id
_entity.type
_entity.pdbx_description
1 polymer ?
#
loop_
_entity_poly.entity_id
_entity_poly.type
_entity_poly.pdbx_seq_one_letter_code
_entity_poly.pdbx_strand_id
1 'polypeptide(L)'
;ARREGQKLLFGPWLLNAISSGKYRGLCWIDPECTIFRVPWKHNARKDITSSDLEVFKVGGMRIIISNLRVFKVGGVGVISSNLRWKTNFRCALRSTHMFRLEEDHSKRGDDPHKVF
;
A
#
# COMPACT_ATOMS: atom_id res chain seq x y z
N ALA A 1 -24.01 -2.67 20.64
CA ALA A 1 -22.91 -3.09 19.74
C ALA A 1 -22.22 -1.86 19.15
N ARG A 2 -21.21 -1.31 19.83
CA ARG A 2 -20.42 -0.20 19.29
C ARG A 2 -19.49 -0.75 18.22
N ARG A 3 -19.77 -0.49 16.93
CA ARG A 3 -18.73 -0.54 15.89
C ARG A 3 -17.84 0.67 16.14
N GLU A 4 -16.94 0.51 17.10
CA GLU A 4 -15.84 1.42 17.32
C GLU A 4 -15.08 1.46 15.99
N GLY A 5 -15.20 2.58 15.28
CA GLY A 5 -14.54 2.79 14.01
C GLY A 5 -13.05 2.67 14.24
N GLN A 6 -12.52 1.45 14.09
CA GLN A 6 -11.13 1.14 14.29
C GLN A 6 -10.36 2.20 13.51
N LYS A 7 -9.48 2.93 14.21
CA LYS A 7 -8.44 3.73 13.57
C LYS A 7 -7.77 2.76 12.58
N LEU A 8 -8.07 2.88 11.29
CA LEU A 8 -7.54 1.99 10.27
C LEU A 8 -6.08 2.38 10.05
N LEU A 9 -5.24 1.93 10.98
CA LEU A 9 -3.80 1.98 10.88
C LEU A 9 -3.40 1.25 9.60
N PHE A 10 -2.40 1.80 8.91
CA PHE A 10 -1.99 1.29 7.61
C PHE A 10 -1.62 -0.19 7.64
N GLY A 11 -0.93 -0.65 8.70
CA GLY A 11 -0.52 -2.06 8.86
C GLY A 11 -1.69 -3.05 8.87
N PRO A 12 -2.64 -2.97 9.82
CA PRO A 12 -3.83 -3.83 9.82
C PRO A 12 -4.65 -3.76 8.52
N TRP A 13 -4.75 -2.58 7.89
CA TRP A 13 -5.40 -2.48 6.58
C TRP A 13 -4.64 -3.25 5.50
N LEU A 14 -3.30 -3.14 5.47
CA LEU A 14 -2.46 -3.82 4.49
C LEU A 14 -2.59 -5.35 4.63
N LEU A 15 -2.54 -5.88 5.85
CA LEU A 15 -2.74 -7.30 6.14
C LEU A 15 -4.09 -7.80 5.60
N ASN A 16 -5.17 -7.06 5.87
CA ASN A 16 -6.50 -7.39 5.33
C ASN A 16 -6.54 -7.30 3.80
N ALA A 17 -5.84 -6.34 3.20
CA ALA A 17 -5.77 -6.19 1.75
C ALA A 17 -5.05 -7.39 1.10
N ILE A 18 -3.96 -7.88 1.71
CA ILE A 18 -3.23 -9.07 1.27
C ILE A 18 -4.13 -10.30 1.37
N SER A 19 -4.72 -10.55 2.54
CA SER A 19 -5.60 -11.72 2.76
C SER A 19 -6.87 -11.69 1.90
N SER A 20 -7.29 -10.52 1.42
CA SER A 20 -8.45 -10.42 0.53
C SER A 20 -8.23 -10.98 -0.88
N GLY A 21 -6.97 -11.11 -1.31
CA GLY A 21 -6.62 -11.57 -2.67
C GLY A 21 -7.09 -10.64 -3.80
N LYS A 22 -7.60 -9.44 -3.50
CA LYS A 22 -8.21 -8.54 -4.50
C LYS A 22 -7.21 -7.84 -5.39
N TYR A 23 -5.97 -7.68 -4.92
CA TYR A 23 -4.96 -6.86 -5.59
C TYR A 23 -3.92 -7.78 -6.24
N ARG A 24 -3.79 -7.69 -7.57
CA ARG A 24 -2.86 -8.53 -8.33
C ARG A 24 -1.42 -8.35 -7.82
N GLY A 25 -0.78 -9.48 -7.49
CA GLY A 25 0.62 -9.51 -7.03
C GLY A 25 0.86 -9.05 -5.60
N LEU A 26 -0.19 -8.61 -4.88
CA LEU A 26 -0.17 -8.37 -3.43
C LEU A 26 -0.77 -9.61 -2.74
N CYS A 27 0.08 -10.49 -2.22
CA CYS A 27 -0.35 -11.75 -1.64
C CYS A 27 0.65 -12.28 -0.61
N TRP A 28 0.17 -13.17 0.24
CA TRP A 28 1.01 -14.05 1.05
C TRP A 28 1.82 -14.97 0.14
N ILE A 29 3.07 -15.24 0.53
CA ILE A 29 3.94 -16.20 -0.18
C ILE A 29 4.20 -17.46 0.64
N ASP A 30 3.84 -17.45 1.92
CA ASP A 30 3.88 -18.58 2.83
C ASP A 30 2.47 -18.93 3.35
N PRO A 31 2.20 -20.21 3.69
CA PRO A 31 0.92 -20.63 4.27
C PRO A 31 0.65 -20.02 5.65
N GLU A 32 1.71 -19.72 6.42
CA GLU A 32 1.61 -19.20 7.79
C GLU A 32 1.20 -17.71 7.82
N CYS A 33 1.05 -17.06 6.66
CA CYS A 33 0.70 -15.66 6.52
C CYS A 33 1.67 -14.74 7.31
N THR A 34 2.95 -15.02 7.18
CA THR A 34 4.03 -14.25 7.83
C THR A 34 4.88 -13.46 6.84
N ILE A 35 4.95 -13.90 5.58
CA ILE A 35 5.74 -13.32 4.52
C ILE A 35 4.83 -12.95 3.34
N PHE A 36 4.92 -11.72 2.88
CA PHE A 36 4.10 -11.24 1.78
C PHE A 36 4.91 -10.48 0.75
N ARG A 37 4.37 -10.40 -0.46
CA ARG A 37 4.93 -9.59 -1.53
C ARG A 37 4.05 -8.41 -1.85
N VAL A 38 4.69 -7.30 -2.24
CA VAL A 38 4.03 -6.10 -2.76
C VAL A 38 4.51 -5.84 -4.18
N PRO A 39 3.61 -5.68 -5.17
CA PRO A 39 4.01 -5.35 -6.54
C PRO A 39 4.67 -3.96 -6.54
N TRP A 40 5.79 -3.81 -7.23
CA TRP A 40 6.62 -2.59 -7.15
C TRP A 40 6.99 -1.97 -8.49
N LYS A 41 6.22 -2.26 -9.55
CA LYS A 41 6.40 -1.75 -10.91
C LYS A 41 6.68 -0.25 -10.98
N HIS A 42 7.70 0.15 -11.74
CA HIS A 42 8.12 1.55 -11.88
C HIS A 42 7.15 2.36 -12.74
N ASN A 43 6.65 3.49 -12.22
CA ASN A 43 5.67 4.38 -12.87
C ASN A 43 6.07 4.87 -14.28
N ALA A 44 7.37 4.84 -14.61
CA ALA A 44 7.88 5.23 -15.93
C ALA A 44 7.76 4.14 -17.01
N ARG A 45 7.37 2.91 -16.63
CA ARG A 45 7.17 1.83 -17.59
C ARG A 45 5.90 2.04 -18.41
N LYS A 46 6.00 1.80 -19.73
CA LYS A 46 4.89 1.96 -20.68
C LYS A 46 3.76 0.94 -20.49
N ASP A 47 4.05 -0.19 -19.85
CA ASP A 47 3.12 -1.31 -19.64
C ASP A 47 2.41 -1.27 -18.27
N ILE A 48 2.34 -0.11 -17.62
CA ILE A 48 1.56 0.04 -16.38
C ILE A 48 0.07 0.10 -16.66
N THR A 49 -0.69 -0.67 -15.89
CA THR A 49 -2.14 -0.74 -15.94
C THR A 49 -2.79 -0.08 -14.73
N SER A 50 -4.09 0.17 -14.79
CA SER A 50 -4.87 0.67 -13.65
C SER A 50 -4.81 -0.29 -12.44
N SER A 51 -4.78 -1.61 -12.68
CA SER A 51 -4.66 -2.63 -11.64
C SER A 51 -3.33 -2.57 -10.89
N ASP A 52 -2.22 -2.25 -11.57
CA ASP A 52 -0.91 -2.06 -10.92
C ASP A 52 -0.91 -0.89 -9.93
N LEU A 53 -1.78 0.10 -10.17
CA LEU A 53 -1.87 1.34 -9.39
C LEU A 53 -2.91 1.25 -8.27
N GLU A 54 -3.81 0.27 -8.32
CA GLU A 54 -4.99 0.21 -7.47
C GLU A 54 -4.65 0.05 -5.98
N VAL A 55 -3.70 -0.83 -5.65
CA VAL A 55 -3.22 -1.02 -4.26
C VAL A 55 -2.63 0.27 -3.71
N PHE A 56 -1.86 1.00 -4.52
CA PHE A 56 -1.25 2.27 -4.12
C PHE A 56 -2.31 3.35 -3.94
N LYS A 57 -3.31 3.40 -4.82
CA LYS A 57 -4.44 4.33 -4.71
C LYS A 57 -5.24 4.09 -3.43
N VAL A 58 -5.68 2.87 -3.18
CA VAL A 58 -6.51 2.55 -1.99
C VAL A 58 -5.69 2.71 -0.72
N GLY A 59 -4.44 2.23 -0.68
CA GLY A 59 -3.56 2.42 0.47
C GLY A 59 -3.20 3.89 0.70
N GLY A 60 -2.88 4.62 -0.36
CA GLY A 60 -2.62 6.06 -0.33
C GLY A 60 -3.81 6.87 0.18
N MET A 61 -5.02 6.57 -0.30
CA MET A 61 -6.26 7.15 0.21
C MET A 61 -6.51 6.79 1.67
N ARG A 62 -6.23 5.55 2.07
CA ARG A 62 -6.37 5.11 3.46
C ARG A 62 -5.47 5.92 4.39
N ILE A 63 -4.22 6.16 3.98
CA ILE A 63 -3.24 6.98 4.70
C ILE A 63 -3.70 8.44 4.75
N ILE A 64 -4.22 8.98 3.65
CA ILE A 64 -4.74 10.35 3.61
C ILE A 64 -5.94 10.49 4.56
N ILE A 65 -6.89 9.56 4.56
CA ILE A 65 -8.05 9.57 5.47
C ILE A 65 -7.62 9.42 6.94
N SER A 66 -6.62 8.57 7.22
CA SER A 66 -6.09 8.44 8.59
C SER A 66 -5.36 9.72 9.05
N ASN A 67 -4.64 10.39 8.15
CA ASN A 67 -3.93 11.65 8.45
C ASN A 67 -4.81 12.91 8.37
N LEU A 68 -5.92 12.91 7.63
CA LEU A 68 -6.86 14.03 7.54
C LEU A 68 -7.57 14.35 8.86
N ARG A 69 -7.58 13.42 9.82
CA ARG A 69 -7.99 13.74 11.20
C ARG A 69 -6.92 14.50 11.99
N VAL A 70 -5.65 14.43 11.57
CA VAL A 70 -4.54 15.27 12.07
C VAL A 70 -4.51 16.61 11.33
N PHE A 71 -4.84 16.62 10.03
CA PHE A 71 -4.95 17.82 9.19
C PHE A 71 -6.37 18.42 9.19
N LYS A 72 -7.02 18.50 10.35
CA LYS A 72 -8.27 19.27 10.49
C LYS A 72 -7.98 20.74 10.77
N VAL A 73 -7.07 21.36 10.01
CA VAL A 73 -6.94 22.81 9.85
C VAL A 73 -6.38 23.06 8.45
N GLY A 74 -7.16 23.71 7.58
CA GLY A 74 -6.68 24.25 6.29
C GLY A 74 -6.90 23.32 5.09
N GLY A 75 -7.97 23.59 4.35
CA GLY A 75 -8.31 22.89 3.11
C GLY A 75 -7.19 22.98 2.08
N VAL A 76 -6.66 21.83 1.69
CA VAL A 76 -5.84 21.67 0.49
C VAL A 76 -6.39 20.47 -0.25
N GLY A 77 -6.91 20.71 -1.44
CA GLY A 77 -7.52 19.70 -2.30
C GLY A 77 -6.63 18.47 -2.40
N VAL A 78 -7.24 17.29 -2.26
CA VAL A 78 -6.59 15.99 -2.41
C VAL A 78 -6.09 15.89 -3.84
N ILE A 79 -4.89 16.40 -4.11
CA ILE A 79 -4.34 16.36 -5.46
C ILE A 79 -3.95 14.89 -5.74
N SER A 80 -4.77 14.24 -6.55
CA SER A 80 -4.85 12.81 -6.82
C SER A 80 -3.92 12.40 -7.97
N SER A 81 -2.61 12.34 -7.71
CA SER A 81 -1.64 11.79 -8.68
C SER A 81 -1.10 10.44 -8.22
N ASN A 82 -0.94 9.51 -9.18
CA ASN A 82 -0.40 8.15 -8.96
C ASN A 82 0.96 8.17 -8.22
N LEU A 83 1.77 9.20 -8.46
CA LEU A 83 3.07 9.40 -7.81
C LEU A 83 2.94 9.69 -6.30
N ARG A 84 1.94 10.50 -5.91
CA ARG A 84 1.70 10.80 -4.48
C ARG A 84 1.18 9.59 -3.73
N TRP A 85 0.30 8.79 -4.35
CA TRP A 85 -0.21 7.57 -3.74
C TRP A 85 0.89 6.54 -3.46
N LYS A 86 1.77 6.27 -4.43
CA LYS A 86 2.91 5.36 -4.23
C LYS A 86 3.91 5.90 -3.20
N THR A 87 4.14 7.22 -3.18
CA THR A 87 4.98 7.86 -2.16
C THR A 87 4.39 7.69 -0.76
N ASN A 88 3.11 8.00 -0.58
CA ASN A 88 2.42 7.85 0.71
C ASN A 88 2.46 6.40 1.18
N PHE A 89 2.13 5.45 0.30
CA PHE A 89 2.18 4.02 0.60
C PHE A 89 3.56 3.60 1.10
N ARG A 90 4.64 3.98 0.40
CA ARG A 90 6.01 3.68 0.80
C ARG A 90 6.37 4.28 2.15
N CYS A 91 5.99 5.53 2.40
CA CYS A 91 6.24 6.19 3.68
C CYS A 91 5.51 5.51 4.82
N ALA A 92 4.24 5.14 4.64
CA ALA A 92 3.46 4.44 5.65
C ALA A 92 4.01 3.03 5.93
N LEU A 93 4.40 2.29 4.88
CA LEU A 93 5.04 0.99 5.02
C LEU A 93 6.29 1.10 5.91
N ARG A 94 7.15 2.09 5.63
CA ARG A 94 8.35 2.36 6.45
C ARG A 94 8.01 2.83 7.87
N SER A 95 7.02 3.70 8.05
CA SER A 95 6.72 4.30 9.35
C SER A 95 6.04 3.35 10.32
N THR A 96 5.37 2.30 9.84
CA THR A 96 4.76 1.30 10.74
C THR A 96 5.78 0.52 11.56
N HIS A 97 7.01 0.35 11.06
CA HIS A 97 8.04 -0.53 11.66
C HIS A 97 7.55 -1.99 11.89
N MET A 98 6.41 -2.36 11.28
CA MET A 98 5.81 -3.69 11.40
C MET A 98 6.36 -4.69 10.39
N PHE A 99 6.91 -4.18 9.29
CA PHE A 99 7.30 -4.98 8.14
C PHE A 99 8.77 -4.70 7.82
N ARG A 100 9.54 -5.76 7.63
CA ARG A 100 10.96 -5.70 7.30
C ARG A 100 11.13 -6.10 5.84
N LEU A 101 11.93 -5.37 5.08
CA LEU A 101 12.23 -5.78 3.71
C LEU A 101 13.19 -6.97 3.76
N GLU A 102 12.74 -8.12 3.26
CA GLU A 102 13.57 -9.33 3.14
C GLU A 102 14.24 -9.39 1.76
N GLU A 103 13.47 -9.16 0.68
CA GLU A 103 13.99 -9.23 -0.69
C GLU A 103 13.51 -8.05 -1.56
N ASP A 104 14.42 -7.48 -2.35
CA ASP A 104 14.12 -6.41 -3.30
C ASP A 104 14.24 -6.87 -4.75
N HIS A 105 13.11 -7.31 -5.32
CA HIS A 105 12.96 -7.67 -6.72
C HIS A 105 12.42 -6.52 -7.59
N SER A 106 12.45 -5.28 -7.11
CA SER A 106 11.78 -4.15 -7.81
C SER A 106 12.37 -3.82 -9.18
N LYS A 107 13.60 -4.28 -9.46
CA LYS A 107 14.30 -4.09 -10.73
C LYS A 107 14.04 -5.20 -11.75
N ARG A 108 13.27 -6.24 -11.42
CA ARG A 108 12.93 -7.32 -12.36
C ARG A 108 12.12 -6.80 -13.54
N GLY A 109 12.39 -7.36 -14.73
CA GLY A 109 11.77 -6.95 -15.99
C GLY A 109 10.34 -7.48 -16.17
N ASP A 110 10.08 -8.69 -15.68
CA ASP A 110 8.82 -9.42 -15.79
C ASP A 110 7.89 -9.14 -14.60
N ASP A 111 8.37 -9.35 -13.38
CA ASP A 111 7.58 -9.31 -12.16
C ASP A 111 8.28 -8.48 -11.06
N PRO A 112 8.31 -7.14 -11.18
CA PRO A 112 8.93 -6.28 -10.18
C PRO A 112 8.10 -6.25 -8.89
N HIS A 113 8.66 -6.75 -7.79
CA HIS A 113 8.01 -6.80 -6.47
C HIS A 113 9.02 -6.64 -5.33
N LYS A 114 8.54 -6.50 -4.10
CA LYS A 114 9.33 -6.53 -2.87
C LYS A 114 8.71 -7.51 -1.89
N VAL A 115 9.54 -8.24 -1.16
CA VAL A 115 9.11 -9.22 -0.15
C VAL A 115 9.35 -8.64 1.24
N PHE A 116 8.33 -8.74 2.08
CA PHE A 116 8.32 -8.22 3.44
C PHE A 116 7.85 -9.28 4.44
#